data_AF-A0AAW3I266-F1
#
_entry.id   AF-A0AAW3I266-F1
#
_cell.length_a   1.000
_cell.length_b   1.000
_cell.length_c   1.000
_cell.angle_alpha   90.00
_cell.angle_beta   90.00
_cell.angle_gamma   90.00
#
_symmetry.space_group_name_H-M   'P 1'
#
loop_
_entity.id
_entity.type
_entity.pdbx_description
1 polymer ?
#
loop_
_entity_poly.entity_id
_entity_poly.type
_entity_poly.pdbx_seq_one_letter_code
_entity_poly.pdbx_strand_id
1 'polypeptide(L)'
;MPQTAAPLPLANDRLDGWWSLLYRGWTLLAPSGVRIDLTEIERACFICLLRNPNRELLREELMTLRASTNLRTLNVAICRLRGKVLQTGIRLPLHTVHGVGYVFLGNLRELSNL
;
A
#
# COMPACT_ATOMS: atom_id res chain seq x y z
N MET A 1 -41.32 -20.99 6.40
CA MET A 1 -40.89 -19.79 7.16
C MET A 1 -39.41 -19.56 6.89
N PRO A 2 -38.98 -18.37 6.45
CA PRO A 2 -37.62 -18.13 5.97
C PRO A 2 -36.69 -17.69 7.11
N GLN A 3 -35.52 -18.31 7.22
CA GLN A 3 -34.45 -17.80 8.08
C GLN A 3 -33.45 -16.98 7.25
N THR A 4 -33.41 -15.72 7.64
CA THR A 4 -32.59 -14.56 7.27
C THR A 4 -31.08 -14.81 7.14
N ALA A 5 -30.53 -14.40 5.98
CA ALA A 5 -29.20 -13.87 5.63
C ALA A 5 -27.90 -14.24 6.41
N ALA A 6 -26.87 -14.52 5.59
CA ALA A 6 -25.40 -14.55 5.82
C ALA A 6 -24.81 -15.94 6.21
N PRO A 7 -23.64 -16.34 5.65
CA PRO A 7 -22.52 -15.47 5.30
C PRO A 7 -22.35 -15.28 3.80
N LEU A 8 -22.11 -14.03 3.39
CA LEU A 8 -21.38 -13.80 2.15
C LEU A 8 -20.02 -14.50 2.34
N PRO A 9 -19.56 -15.40 1.46
CA PRO A 9 -18.14 -15.57 1.31
C PRO A 9 -17.68 -14.25 0.69
N LEU A 10 -17.35 -13.26 1.52
CA LEU A 10 -16.50 -12.17 1.07
C LEU A 10 -15.26 -12.88 0.55
N ALA A 11 -15.13 -12.95 -0.77
CA ALA A 11 -14.02 -13.53 -1.50
C ALA A 11 -12.73 -12.73 -1.23
N ASN A 12 -12.34 -12.69 0.03
CA ASN A 12 -11.11 -12.14 0.56
C ASN A 12 -10.19 -13.27 1.03
N ASP A 13 -10.53 -14.50 0.67
CA ASP A 13 -9.82 -15.71 1.02
C ASP A 13 -8.90 -16.06 -0.16
N ARG A 14 -7.59 -15.98 0.09
CA ARG A 14 -6.50 -16.70 -0.63
C ARG A 14 -6.04 -16.15 -1.99
N LEU A 15 -5.80 -14.85 -2.08
CA LEU A 15 -4.55 -14.43 -2.71
C LEU A 15 -3.56 -14.27 -1.57
N ASP A 16 -2.33 -14.74 -1.71
CA ASP A 16 -1.27 -14.75 -0.68
C ASP A 16 -1.18 -13.41 0.12
N GLY A 17 -1.71 -12.31 -0.42
CA GLY A 17 -1.95 -11.06 0.31
C GLY A 17 -0.73 -10.17 0.37
N TRP A 18 0.36 -10.62 -0.28
CA TRP A 18 1.62 -9.92 -0.33
C TRP A 18 1.68 -9.00 -1.54
N TRP A 19 1.85 -7.73 -1.21
CA TRP A 19 2.28 -6.70 -2.11
C TRP A 19 3.80 -6.79 -2.23
N SER A 20 4.30 -6.81 -3.45
CA SER A 20 5.72 -6.97 -3.70
C SER A 20 6.27 -5.79 -4.48
N LEU A 21 7.28 -5.12 -3.93
CA LEU A 21 8.00 -4.07 -4.64
C LEU A 21 9.05 -4.69 -5.56
N LEU A 22 8.86 -4.55 -6.86
CA LEU A 22 9.79 -4.91 -7.92
C LEU A 22 10.64 -3.70 -8.32
N TYR A 23 11.74 -3.96 -9.04
CA TYR A 23 12.63 -2.92 -9.56
C TYR A 23 13.06 -1.94 -8.46
N ARG A 24 13.54 -2.42 -7.29
CA ARG A 24 13.91 -1.56 -6.14
C ARG A 24 12.79 -0.61 -5.67
N GLY A 25 11.53 -1.02 -5.83
CA GLY A 25 10.35 -0.24 -5.46
C GLY A 25 9.79 0.69 -6.53
N TRP A 26 10.23 0.59 -7.78
CA TRP A 26 9.62 1.33 -8.89
C TRP A 26 8.29 0.75 -9.34
N THR A 27 8.06 -0.54 -9.13
CA THR A 27 6.80 -1.20 -9.53
C THR A 27 6.23 -1.97 -8.35
N LEU A 28 4.97 -1.71 -8.02
CA LEU A 28 4.22 -2.43 -7.02
C LEU A 28 3.47 -3.59 -7.70
N LEU A 29 3.84 -4.82 -7.37
CA LEU A 29 3.12 -6.02 -7.74
C LEU A 29 2.02 -6.27 -6.69
N ALA A 30 0.78 -6.17 -7.13
CA ALA A 30 -0.38 -6.51 -6.32
C ALA A 30 -0.50 -8.04 -6.18
N PRO A 31 -1.15 -8.53 -5.10
CA PRO A 31 -1.32 -9.97 -4.87
C PRO A 31 -2.12 -10.67 -5.98
N SER A 32 -2.91 -9.95 -6.76
CA SER A 32 -3.60 -10.49 -7.94
C SER A 32 -2.70 -10.62 -9.19
N GLY A 33 -1.40 -10.30 -9.09
CA GLY A 33 -0.44 -10.35 -10.18
C GLY A 33 -0.33 -9.07 -11.03
N VAL A 34 -1.03 -8.01 -10.65
CA VAL A 34 -1.02 -6.74 -11.40
C VAL A 34 0.21 -5.90 -11.04
N ARG A 35 0.88 -5.34 -12.05
CA ARG A 35 2.01 -4.43 -11.88
C ARG A 35 1.52 -2.99 -11.95
N ILE A 36 1.83 -2.20 -10.92
CA ILE A 36 1.52 -0.78 -10.85
C ILE A 36 2.82 0.02 -10.75
N ASP A 37 3.07 0.89 -11.72
CA ASP A 37 4.23 1.78 -11.67
C ASP A 37 4.04 2.88 -10.63
N LEU A 38 4.99 2.91 -9.70
CA LEU A 38 5.07 3.87 -8.61
C LEU A 38 5.88 5.07 -9.09
N THR A 39 5.37 6.27 -8.81
CA THR A 39 6.20 7.47 -8.90
C THR A 39 7.24 7.47 -7.78
N GLU A 40 8.25 8.32 -7.93
CA GLU A 40 9.30 8.50 -6.94
C GLU A 40 8.77 8.71 -5.51
N ILE A 41 7.68 9.49 -5.35
CA ILE A 41 7.05 9.72 -4.05
C ILE A 41 6.36 8.45 -3.54
N GLU A 42 5.56 7.77 -4.38
CA GLU A 42 4.90 6.53 -3.99
C GLU A 42 5.93 5.47 -3.56
N ARG A 43 7.00 5.29 -4.34
CA ARG A 43 8.14 4.42 -4.05
C ARG A 43 8.79 4.74 -2.71
N ALA A 44 9.13 6.01 -2.49
CA ALA A 44 9.72 6.51 -1.25
C ALA A 44 8.88 6.09 -0.02
N CYS A 45 7.56 6.22 -0.13
CA CYS A 45 6.63 5.85 0.93
C CYS A 45 6.64 4.35 1.21
N PHE A 46 6.62 3.53 0.17
CA PHE A 46 6.65 2.07 0.30
C PHE A 46 7.99 1.53 0.81
N ILE A 47 9.11 2.10 0.39
CA ILE A 47 10.44 1.76 0.94
C ILE A 47 10.48 2.08 2.43
N CYS A 48 9.92 3.22 2.83
CA CYS A 48 9.86 3.62 4.22
C CYS A 48 8.96 2.67 5.03
N LEU A 49 7.79 2.32 4.51
CA LEU A 49 6.92 1.26 5.08
C LEU A 49 7.63 -0.09 5.19
N LEU A 50 8.48 -0.46 4.23
CA LEU A 50 9.27 -1.70 4.28
C LEU A 50 10.36 -1.67 5.36
N ARG A 51 11.04 -0.52 5.53
CA ARG A 51 12.05 -0.33 6.57
C ARG A 51 11.45 -0.37 7.96
N ASN A 52 10.19 0.05 8.08
CA ASN A 52 9.45 0.04 9.35
C ASN A 52 8.83 -1.36 9.58
N PRO A 53 9.17 -2.07 10.66
CA PRO A 53 8.63 -3.40 10.94
C PRO A 53 7.13 -3.38 11.21
N ASN A 54 6.62 -2.29 11.80
CA ASN A 54 5.19 -2.07 12.01
C ASN A 54 4.44 -1.68 10.74
N ARG A 55 5.13 -1.53 9.60
CA ARG A 55 4.54 -1.02 8.35
C ARG A 55 3.82 0.31 8.56
N GLU A 56 4.42 1.15 9.39
CA GLU A 56 3.94 2.49 9.71
C GLU A 56 4.84 3.51 9.01
N LEU A 57 4.22 4.49 8.40
CA LEU A 57 4.85 5.61 7.72
C LEU A 57 4.62 6.85 8.58
N LEU A 58 5.61 7.12 9.42
CA LEU A 58 5.61 8.26 10.34
C LEU A 58 6.03 9.53 9.60
N ARG A 59 5.56 10.68 10.10
CA ARG A 59 5.96 11.99 9.55
C ARG A 59 7.47 12.21 9.62
N GLU A 60 8.10 11.78 10.72
CA GLU A 60 9.53 11.93 10.98
C GLU A 60 10.37 11.07 10.02
N GLU A 61 9.93 9.83 9.78
CA GLU A 61 10.53 8.92 8.81
C GLU A 61 10.44 9.49 7.37
N LEU A 62 9.31 10.12 7.03
CA LEU A 62 9.17 10.80 5.74
C LEU A 62 10.02 12.05 5.61
N MET A 63 10.15 12.86 6.67
CA MET A 63 11.04 14.02 6.68
C MET A 63 12.50 13.59 6.52
N THR A 64 12.89 12.48 7.16
CA THR A 64 14.20 11.84 6.98
C THR A 64 14.42 11.38 5.55
N LEU A 65 13.41 10.78 4.92
CA LEU A 65 13.53 10.28 3.56
C LEU A 65 13.53 11.40 2.52
N ARG A 66 12.75 12.45 2.77
CA ARG A 66 12.68 13.64 1.91
C ARG A 66 12.19 14.84 2.71
N ALA A 67 13.11 15.75 3.05
CA ALA A 67 12.80 16.98 3.77
C ALA A 67 11.71 17.85 3.10
N SER A 68 11.52 17.69 1.77
CA SER A 68 10.52 18.41 0.97
C SER A 68 9.18 17.67 0.82
N THR A 69 9.07 16.41 1.25
CA THR A 69 7.82 15.65 1.12
C THR A 69 6.86 16.04 2.25
N ASN A 70 5.78 16.72 1.89
CA ASN A 70 4.70 17.06 2.80
C ASN A 70 3.65 15.95 2.88
N LEU A 71 2.95 15.88 4.02
CA LEU A 71 1.81 14.98 4.24
C LEU A 71 0.72 15.15 3.17
N ARG A 72 0.52 16.38 2.67
CA ARG A 72 -0.38 16.69 1.55
C ARG A 72 0.05 15.98 0.27
N THR A 73 1.33 16.07 -0.08
CA THR A 73 1.89 15.43 -1.29
C THR A 73 1.75 13.91 -1.20
N LEU A 74 2.02 13.35 -0.02
CA LEU A 74 1.78 11.94 0.27
C LEU A 74 0.31 11.56 0.12
N ASN A 75 -0.62 12.34 0.70
CA ASN A 75 -2.05 12.05 0.59
C ASN A 75 -2.50 12.01 -0.87
N VAL A 76 -2.02 12.95 -1.69
CA VAL A 76 -2.26 12.98 -3.13
C VAL A 76 -1.64 11.75 -3.81
N ALA A 77 -0.39 11.40 -3.50
CA ALA A 77 0.28 10.23 -4.04
C ALA A 77 -0.48 8.93 -3.71
N ILE A 78 -0.92 8.77 -2.45
CA ILE A 78 -1.73 7.65 -2.00
C ILE A 78 -3.11 7.62 -2.67
N CYS A 79 -3.78 8.76 -2.82
CA CYS A 79 -5.07 8.82 -3.52
C CYS A 79 -4.93 8.44 -5.00
N ARG A 80 -3.87 8.92 -5.66
CA ARG A 80 -3.55 8.54 -7.04
C ARG A 80 -3.21 7.06 -7.15
N LEU A 81 -2.40 6.52 -6.24
CA LEU A 81 -2.08 5.10 -6.18
C LEU A 81 -3.33 4.25 -5.96
N ARG A 82 -4.17 4.63 -4.99
CA ARG A 82 -5.45 3.96 -4.72
C ARG A 82 -6.33 3.98 -5.96
N GLY A 83 -6.40 5.09 -6.69
CA GLY A 83 -7.12 5.16 -7.96
C GLY A 83 -6.53 4.23 -9.02
N LYS A 84 -5.19 4.19 -9.18
CA LYS A 84 -4.52 3.25 -10.09
C LYS A 84 -4.81 1.80 -9.75
N VAL A 85 -4.65 1.43 -8.48
CA VAL A 85 -4.89 0.08 -7.97
C VAL A 85 -6.37 -0.30 -8.05
N LEU A 86 -7.28 0.65 -7.81
CA LEU A 86 -8.72 0.42 -7.91
C LEU A 86 -9.15 0.15 -9.36
N GLN A 87 -8.52 0.80 -10.35
CA GLN A 87 -8.76 0.51 -11.76
C GLN A 87 -8.38 -0.93 -12.14
N THR A 88 -7.49 -1.56 -11.39
CA THR A 88 -7.10 -2.97 -11.61
C THR A 88 -8.00 -3.95 -10.85
N GLY A 89 -9.08 -3.46 -10.23
CA GLY A 89 -10.04 -4.27 -9.46
C GLY A 89 -9.59 -4.61 -8.04
N ILE A 90 -8.48 -4.04 -7.56
CA ILE A 90 -7.89 -4.35 -6.25
C ILE A 90 -8.03 -3.13 -5.35
N ARG A 91 -8.13 -3.33 -4.03
CA ARG A 91 -8.05 -2.22 -3.07
C ARG A 91 -6.72 -2.26 -2.34
N LEU A 92 -6.05 -1.11 -2.30
CA LEU A 92 -4.82 -0.95 -1.54
C LEU A 92 -5.14 -0.96 -0.03
N PRO A 93 -4.58 -1.90 0.77
CA PRO A 93 -4.82 -1.99 2.21
C PRO A 93 -3.95 -0.98 2.97
N LEU A 94 -4.15 0.31 2.70
CA LEU A 94 -3.44 1.40 3.35
C LEU A 94 -4.44 2.24 4.16
N HIS A 95 -4.20 2.32 5.46
CA HIS A 95 -5.04 3.03 6.41
C HIS A 95 -4.34 4.30 6.90
N THR A 96 -5.08 5.40 6.99
CA THR A 96 -4.57 6.63 7.58
C THR A 96 -4.85 6.60 9.08
N VAL A 97 -3.83 6.82 9.90
CA VAL A 97 -3.96 6.90 11.36
C VAL A 97 -3.90 8.37 11.77
N HIS A 98 -4.97 8.85 12.41
CA HIS A 98 -5.09 10.25 12.82
C HIS A 98 -3.99 10.61 13.82
N GLY A 99 -3.14 11.58 13.47
CA GLY A 99 -2.08 12.12 14.34
C GLY A 99 -0.69 11.50 14.20
N VAL A 100 -0.54 10.38 13.49
CA VAL A 100 0.73 9.61 13.44
C VAL A 100 1.26 9.45 12.02
N GLY A 101 0.39 9.10 11.06
CA GLY A 101 0.80 8.86 9.68
C GLY A 101 -0.07 7.86 8.93
N TYR A 102 0.56 6.93 8.21
CA TYR A 102 -0.12 5.90 7.43
C TYR A 102 0.35 4.52 7.83
N VAL A 103 -0.56 3.56 7.97
CA VAL A 103 -0.23 2.17 8.25
C VAL A 103 -0.66 1.30 7.07
N PHE A 104 0.23 0.39 6.67
CA PHE A 104 -0.09 -0.61 5.66
C PHE A 104 -0.54 -1.89 6.36
N LEU A 105 -1.83 -2.21 6.20
CA LEU A 105 -2.48 -3.35 6.86
C LEU A 105 -2.35 -4.66 6.06
N GLY A 106 -1.65 -4.63 4.92
CA GLY A 106 -1.37 -5.81 4.11
C GLY A 106 0.02 -6.37 4.38
N ASN A 107 0.32 -7.52 3.76
CA ASN A 107 1.70 -8.01 3.72
C ASN A 107 2.45 -7.24 2.63
N LEU A 108 3.61 -6.69 2.97
CA LEU A 108 4.47 -5.96 2.04
C LEU A 108 5.88 -6.56 2.09
N ARG A 109 6.41 -6.95 0.92
CA ARG A 109 7.78 -7.42 0.73
C ARG A 109 8.48 -6.65 -0.38
N GLU A 110 9.80 -6.55 -0.28
CA GLU A 110 10.64 -6.17 -1.42
C GLU A 110 11.03 -7.44 -2.18
N LEU A 111 10.86 -7.42 -3.49
CA LEU A 111 11.44 -8.41 -4.39
C LEU A 111 12.57 -7.72 -5.16
N SER A 112 13.78 -7.88 -4.66
CA SER A 112 14.99 -7.30 -5.25
C SER A 112 15.45 -8.02 -6.54
N ASN A 113 14.58 -8.84 -7.17
CA ASN A 113 14.97 -9.80 -8.18
C ASN A 113 14.91 -9.23 -9.61
N LEU A 114 16.07 -9.32 -10.29
CA LEU A 114 16.47 -8.89 -11.64
C LEU A 114 17.01 -7.46 -11.76
#